data_AF-A0A553ZLK4-F1
#
_entry.id   AF-A0A553ZLK4-F1
#
_cell.length_a   1.000
_cell.length_b   1.000
_cell.length_c   1.000
_cell.angle_alpha   90.00
_cell.angle_beta   90.00
_cell.angle_gamma   90.00
#
_symmetry.space_group_name_H-M   'P 1'
#
loop_
_entity.id
_entity.type
_entity.pdbx_description
1 polymer ?
#
loop_
_entity_poly.entity_id
_entity_poly.type
_entity_poly.pdbx_seq_one_letter_code
_entity_poly.pdbx_strand_id
1 'polypeptide(L)'
;MESASRGTGRGVSTFRIPLPRIRRRSGRALKRAAVLAVAAGALTTGLSVGPAFAAMGDNLVDTPAACAFYEGRQTAAFGDQGDRVSQIQCLLANRKYLGWNHLSGHFDAPTLVAVVNFQRNYGLVPDGAVTPETWNALYHAGTYAA
;
A
#
# COMPACT_ATOMS: atom_id res chain seq x y z
N MET A 1 -7.98 21.08 66.16
CA MET A 1 -7.60 19.73 66.62
C MET A 1 -7.87 18.80 65.46
N GLU A 2 -6.90 18.69 64.55
CA GLU A 2 -6.02 17.51 64.43
C GLU A 2 -6.80 16.34 63.77
N SER A 3 -6.38 15.74 62.66
CA SER A 3 -5.02 15.41 62.28
C SER A 3 -4.89 15.14 60.78
N ALA A 4 -3.72 15.49 60.28
CA ALA A 4 -3.17 15.05 58.99
C ALA A 4 -2.80 13.55 59.00
N SER A 5 -2.84 12.91 57.82
CA SER A 5 -1.80 11.92 57.44
C SER A 5 -1.94 11.37 56.02
N ARG A 6 -0.82 11.48 55.29
CA ARG A 6 -0.18 10.49 54.40
C ARG A 6 -0.99 10.07 53.15
N GLY A 7 -0.55 10.28 51.91
CA GLY A 7 0.80 10.26 51.36
C GLY A 7 1.00 8.96 50.57
N THR A 8 1.24 9.05 49.26
CA THR A 8 2.20 8.22 48.49
C THR A 8 2.13 8.59 47.02
N GLY A 9 3.23 9.13 46.49
CA GLY A 9 3.41 9.44 45.08
C GLY A 9 3.53 8.19 44.23
N ARG A 10 2.95 8.22 43.03
CA ARG A 10 3.26 7.29 41.95
C ARG A 10 4.25 7.98 41.01
N GLY A 11 5.50 7.54 41.10
CA GLY A 11 6.57 7.96 40.22
C GLY A 11 6.25 7.63 38.77
N VAL A 12 6.28 8.65 37.92
CA VAL A 12 6.30 8.51 36.46
C VAL A 12 7.68 7.96 36.10
N SER A 13 7.75 6.66 35.83
CA SER A 13 8.97 5.99 35.37
C SER A 13 9.21 6.38 33.92
N THR A 14 10.03 7.41 33.72
CA THR A 14 10.51 7.83 32.41
C THR A 14 11.48 6.78 31.87
N PHE A 15 10.97 5.87 31.05
CA PHE A 15 11.75 4.85 30.38
C PHE A 15 12.65 5.51 29.33
N ARG A 16 13.90 5.78 29.72
CA ARG A 16 14.96 6.30 28.83
C ARG A 16 15.37 5.18 27.88
N ILE A 17 14.88 5.21 26.65
CA ILE A 17 15.27 4.26 25.61
C ILE A 17 16.67 4.66 25.08
N PRO A 18 17.72 3.82 25.23
CA PRO A 18 19.05 4.12 24.72
C PRO A 18 19.04 4.04 23.19
N LEU A 19 19.49 5.12 22.54
CA LEU A 19 19.68 5.18 21.09
C LEU A 19 20.80 4.22 20.64
N PRO A 20 20.60 3.41 19.59
CA PRO A 20 21.64 2.52 19.07
C PRO A 20 22.75 3.33 18.39
N ARG A 21 24.00 3.14 18.83
CA ARG A 21 25.20 3.62 18.13
C ARG A 21 25.49 2.72 16.93
N ILE A 22 25.07 3.13 15.74
CA ILE A 22 25.37 2.42 14.48
C ILE A 22 26.84 2.66 14.13
N ARG A 23 27.69 1.65 14.36
CA ARG A 23 29.09 1.64 13.98
C ARG A 23 29.19 1.25 12.50
N ARG A 24 29.37 2.22 11.60
CA ARG A 24 29.62 1.96 10.17
C ARG A 24 30.96 1.23 10.01
N ARG A 25 30.91 -0.04 9.64
CA ARG A 25 32.08 -0.88 9.33
C ARG A 25 32.54 -0.55 7.90
N SER A 26 33.67 0.13 7.79
CA SER A 26 34.43 0.27 6.55
C SER A 26 35.16 -1.05 6.25
N GLY A 27 35.02 -1.56 5.02
CA GLY A 27 35.58 -2.85 4.62
C GLY A 27 35.49 -3.13 3.11
N ARG A 28 36.40 -2.47 2.39
CA ARG A 28 37.02 -2.75 1.08
C ARG A 28 36.52 -3.93 0.21
N ALA A 29 36.18 -3.56 -1.03
CA ALA A 29 36.67 -4.07 -2.34
C ALA A 29 36.48 -5.53 -2.76
N LEU A 30 35.88 -5.72 -3.95
CA LEU A 30 36.47 -6.58 -4.99
C LEU A 30 36.07 -6.09 -6.39
N LYS A 31 37.08 -5.80 -7.22
CA LYS A 31 36.98 -5.47 -8.65
C LYS A 31 36.86 -6.77 -9.45
N ARG A 32 35.97 -6.83 -10.46
CA ARG A 32 36.12 -7.63 -11.72
C ARG A 32 35.32 -6.90 -12.82
N ALA A 33 35.99 -6.24 -13.75
CA ALA A 33 36.31 -6.73 -15.11
C ALA A 33 35.03 -6.85 -15.97
N ALA A 34 34.74 -5.84 -16.82
CA ALA A 34 35.17 -5.72 -18.22
C ALA A 34 34.18 -6.39 -19.18
N VAL A 35 33.49 -5.58 -20.00
CA VAL A 35 33.03 -6.00 -21.33
C VAL A 35 33.41 -4.89 -22.31
N LEU A 36 34.35 -5.22 -23.18
CA LEU A 36 34.83 -4.40 -24.27
C LEU A 36 34.07 -4.77 -25.56
N ALA A 37 33.60 -3.71 -26.22
CA ALA A 37 33.62 -3.46 -27.67
C ALA A 37 32.71 -4.24 -28.63
N VAL A 38 32.38 -3.51 -29.72
CA VAL A 38 32.08 -3.86 -31.13
C VAL A 38 30.76 -3.17 -31.53
N ALA A 39 30.63 -2.36 -32.58
CA ALA A 39 31.53 -1.81 -33.60
C ALA A 39 30.86 -0.56 -34.23
N ALA A 40 31.66 0.30 -34.86
CA ALA A 40 31.18 1.43 -35.67
C ALA A 40 30.62 0.94 -37.02
N GLY A 41 29.44 1.44 -37.41
CA GLY A 41 28.82 1.27 -38.72
C GLY A 41 27.82 2.40 -38.99
N ALA A 42 27.91 3.04 -40.15
CA ALA A 42 27.35 4.35 -40.47
C ALA A 42 25.98 4.34 -41.20
N LEU A 43 25.18 5.39 -40.96
CA LEU A 43 24.21 6.09 -41.83
C LEU A 43 23.08 5.32 -42.57
N THR A 44 21.80 5.55 -42.21
CA THR A 44 20.78 6.26 -43.05
C THR A 44 19.34 6.21 -42.45
N THR A 45 18.72 7.40 -42.39
CA THR A 45 17.29 7.77 -42.46
C THR A 45 16.22 7.11 -41.56
N GLY A 46 15.61 7.90 -40.67
CA GLY A 46 14.28 7.60 -40.10
C GLY A 46 13.88 8.55 -38.97
N LEU A 47 12.88 9.39 -39.21
CA LEU A 47 12.30 10.36 -38.27
C LEU A 47 11.75 9.69 -37.00
N SER A 48 12.13 10.20 -35.83
CA SER A 48 11.23 10.97 -34.96
C SER A 48 11.97 11.27 -33.65
N VAL A 49 12.14 12.57 -33.37
CA VAL A 49 12.36 13.04 -32.00
C VAL A 49 11.02 12.84 -31.29
N GLY A 50 10.81 11.65 -30.74
CA GLY A 50 9.95 11.54 -29.58
C GLY A 50 10.79 11.97 -28.38
N PRO A 51 10.28 12.76 -27.42
CA PRO A 51 10.87 12.67 -26.09
C PRO A 51 10.82 11.17 -25.75
N ALA A 52 11.98 10.58 -25.46
CA ALA A 52 11.99 9.53 -24.47
C ALA A 52 11.33 10.23 -23.28
N PHE A 53 10.03 9.99 -23.09
CA PHE A 53 9.42 10.26 -21.80
C PHE A 53 10.42 9.62 -20.87
N ALA A 54 11.04 10.48 -20.07
CA ALA A 54 11.83 10.02 -18.97
C ALA A 54 10.95 8.93 -18.35
N ALA A 55 11.41 7.68 -18.44
CA ALA A 55 11.13 6.72 -17.41
C ALA A 55 11.83 7.35 -16.20
N MET A 56 11.19 8.38 -15.64
CA MET A 56 11.48 8.98 -14.36
C MET A 56 11.32 7.77 -13.48
N GLY A 57 12.45 7.23 -13.06
CA GLY A 57 12.46 6.06 -12.24
C GLY A 57 11.62 6.36 -11.04
N ASP A 58 10.63 5.53 -10.81
CA ASP A 58 10.61 4.90 -9.52
C ASP A 58 10.99 3.45 -9.73
N ASN A 59 12.02 3.02 -9.00
CA ASN A 59 12.16 1.62 -8.63
C ASN A 59 11.02 1.27 -7.65
N LEU A 60 9.76 1.43 -8.06
CA LEU A 60 8.64 0.76 -7.43
C LEU A 60 8.72 -0.64 -7.98
N VAL A 61 9.50 -1.47 -7.27
CA VAL A 61 9.16 -2.86 -7.01
C VAL A 61 7.83 -3.23 -7.67
N ASP A 62 7.91 -3.98 -8.76
CA ASP A 62 6.80 -4.61 -9.49
C ASP A 62 6.20 -5.75 -8.63
N THR A 63 6.12 -5.53 -7.32
CA THR A 63 5.21 -6.27 -6.46
C THR A 63 4.02 -5.35 -6.26
N PRO A 64 2.79 -5.81 -6.53
CA PRO A 64 1.63 -5.11 -5.99
C PRO A 64 1.89 -4.98 -4.50
N ALA A 65 2.12 -3.74 -4.03
CA ALA A 65 2.07 -3.48 -2.62
C ALA A 65 0.70 -4.00 -2.21
N ALA A 66 0.64 -4.94 -1.27
CA ALA A 66 -0.61 -5.59 -0.89
C ALA A 66 -1.73 -4.57 -0.67
N CYS A 67 -1.36 -3.36 -0.23
CA CYS A 67 -2.16 -2.13 -0.25
C CYS A 67 -1.51 -1.02 -1.10
N ALA A 68 -1.69 -1.04 -2.41
CA ALA A 68 -1.42 0.11 -3.25
C ALA A 68 -2.46 1.22 -2.97
N PHE A 69 -2.02 2.48 -3.03
CA PHE A 69 -2.92 3.62 -2.94
C PHE A 69 -3.41 3.97 -4.34
N TYR A 70 -4.73 4.08 -4.48
CA TYR A 70 -5.38 4.47 -5.73
C TYR A 70 -6.27 5.70 -5.45
N GLU A 71 -6.03 6.78 -6.20
CA GLU A 71 -6.74 8.06 -6.02
C GLU A 71 -8.06 8.11 -6.80
N GLY A 72 -8.23 7.21 -7.77
CA GLY A 72 -9.44 7.16 -8.56
C GLY A 72 -10.62 6.56 -7.81
N ARG A 73 -11.80 6.70 -8.42
CA ARG A 73 -13.05 6.07 -7.95
C ARG A 73 -13.76 5.32 -9.08
N GLN A 74 -12.99 4.84 -10.05
CA GLN A 74 -13.54 4.05 -11.14
C GLN A 74 -14.19 2.79 -10.58
N THR A 75 -15.23 2.31 -11.25
CA THR A 75 -15.87 1.07 -10.86
C THR A 75 -14.88 -0.09 -10.96
N ALA A 76 -14.85 -0.94 -9.93
CA ALA A 76 -14.13 -2.21 -9.97
C ALA A 76 -15.13 -3.37 -9.90
N ALA A 77 -14.90 -4.41 -10.68
CA ALA A 77 -15.74 -5.60 -10.68
C ALA A 77 -14.89 -6.89 -10.76
N PHE A 78 -15.56 -8.04 -10.62
CA PHE A 78 -14.92 -9.35 -10.73
C PHE A 78 -14.09 -9.48 -12.02
N GLY A 79 -12.86 -9.97 -11.88
CA GLY A 79 -11.89 -10.08 -12.97
C GLY A 79 -10.99 -8.86 -13.17
N ASP A 80 -11.31 -7.70 -12.58
CA ASP A 80 -10.41 -6.55 -12.60
C ASP A 80 -9.13 -6.80 -11.80
N GLN A 81 -8.09 -6.02 -12.08
CA GLN A 81 -6.82 -6.12 -11.38
C GLN A 81 -6.08 -4.77 -11.30
N GLY A 82 -5.05 -4.72 -10.45
CA GLY A 82 -4.17 -3.56 -10.26
C GLY A 82 -4.44 -2.79 -8.97
N ASP A 83 -3.87 -1.59 -8.87
CA ASP A 83 -3.82 -0.80 -7.63
C ASP A 83 -5.21 -0.51 -7.05
N ARG A 84 -6.19 -0.28 -7.94
CA ARG A 84 -7.59 -0.09 -7.57
C ARG A 84 -8.12 -1.27 -6.74
N VAL A 85 -7.86 -2.49 -7.20
CA VAL A 85 -8.33 -3.71 -6.53
C VAL A 85 -7.55 -3.97 -5.26
N SER A 86 -6.23 -3.76 -5.29
CA SER A 86 -5.39 -3.87 -4.10
C SER A 86 -5.89 -2.94 -2.98
N GLN A 87 -6.26 -1.71 -3.30
CA GLN A 87 -6.81 -0.78 -2.32
C GLN A 87 -8.16 -1.26 -1.75
N ILE A 88 -9.06 -1.77 -2.60
CA ILE A 88 -10.34 -2.37 -2.16
C ILE A 88 -10.08 -3.50 -1.16
N GLN A 89 -9.21 -4.44 -1.52
CA GLN A 89 -8.87 -5.58 -0.67
C GLN A 89 -8.33 -5.15 0.69
N CYS A 90 -7.50 -4.10 0.72
CA CYS A 90 -7.01 -3.54 1.98
C CYS A 90 -8.07 -2.85 2.82
N LEU A 91 -8.95 -2.07 2.19
CA LEU A 91 -10.07 -1.44 2.89
C LEU A 91 -11.02 -2.49 3.48
N LEU A 92 -11.26 -3.59 2.78
CA LEU A 92 -12.04 -4.72 3.25
C LEU A 92 -11.33 -5.52 4.36
N ALA A 93 -10.01 -5.74 4.23
CA ALA A 93 -9.22 -6.48 5.22
C ALA A 93 -9.09 -5.72 6.56
N ASN A 94 -8.88 -4.41 6.49
CA ASN A 94 -8.93 -3.53 7.67
C ASN A 94 -10.26 -3.63 8.42
N ARG A 95 -11.35 -3.86 7.68
CA ARG A 95 -12.73 -3.98 8.19
C ARG A 95 -13.16 -5.41 8.47
N LYS A 96 -12.24 -6.37 8.40
CA LYS A 96 -12.48 -7.80 8.69
C LYS A 96 -13.46 -8.49 7.74
N TYR A 97 -13.74 -7.91 6.57
CA TYR A 97 -14.51 -8.59 5.51
C TYR A 97 -13.64 -9.55 4.68
N LEU A 98 -12.33 -9.28 4.62
CA LEU A 98 -11.36 -10.06 3.86
C LEU A 98 -10.14 -10.40 4.72
N GLY A 99 -9.52 -11.55 4.49
CA GLY A 99 -8.26 -11.92 5.12
C GLY A 99 -7.07 -11.22 4.47
N TRP A 100 -6.03 -10.90 5.25
CA TRP A 100 -4.79 -10.28 4.75
C TRP A 100 -4.01 -11.16 3.75
N ASN A 101 -4.35 -12.44 3.66
CA ASN A 101 -3.82 -13.41 2.70
C ASN A 101 -4.47 -13.32 1.30
N HIS A 102 -5.49 -12.48 1.11
CA HIS A 102 -6.21 -12.32 -0.16
C HIS A 102 -5.91 -11.00 -0.89
N LEU A 103 -4.83 -10.31 -0.52
CA LEU A 103 -4.44 -9.02 -1.12
C LEU A 103 -3.59 -9.27 -2.37
N SER A 104 -4.18 -9.94 -3.35
CA SER A 104 -3.52 -10.32 -4.60
C SER A 104 -3.45 -9.17 -5.61
N GLY A 105 -4.25 -8.12 -5.43
CA GLY A 105 -4.50 -7.11 -6.46
C GLY A 105 -5.38 -7.60 -7.61
N HIS A 106 -5.96 -8.80 -7.51
CA HIS A 106 -6.91 -9.37 -8.47
C HIS A 106 -8.28 -9.51 -7.84
N PHE A 107 -9.32 -9.08 -8.56
CA PHE A 107 -10.69 -9.09 -8.06
C PHE A 107 -11.27 -10.49 -8.27
N ASP A 108 -10.95 -11.35 -7.32
CA ASP A 108 -11.28 -12.77 -7.29
C ASP A 108 -12.53 -13.08 -6.45
N ALA A 109 -12.89 -14.36 -6.38
CA ALA A 109 -14.07 -14.84 -5.66
C ALA A 109 -14.12 -14.41 -4.18
N PRO A 110 -13.04 -14.52 -3.37
CA PRO A 110 -13.08 -14.05 -1.98
C PRO A 110 -13.28 -12.53 -1.90
N THR A 111 -12.69 -11.76 -2.81
CA THR A 111 -12.91 -10.31 -2.88
C THR A 111 -14.38 -9.98 -3.20
N LEU A 112 -14.99 -10.69 -4.15
CA LEU A 112 -16.41 -10.54 -4.50
C LEU A 112 -17.33 -10.81 -3.31
N VAL A 113 -17.12 -11.92 -2.61
CA VAL A 113 -17.92 -12.27 -1.42
C VAL A 113 -17.77 -11.20 -0.34
N ALA A 114 -16.54 -10.70 -0.12
CA ALA A 114 -16.28 -9.63 0.84
C ALA A 114 -17.00 -8.32 0.48
N VAL A 115 -16.98 -7.92 -0.81
CA VAL A 115 -17.69 -6.72 -1.29
C VAL A 115 -19.20 -6.87 -1.11
N VAL A 116 -19.78 -8.00 -1.50
CA VAL A 116 -21.22 -8.26 -1.35
C VAL A 116 -21.64 -8.17 0.13
N ASN A 117 -20.87 -8.77 1.03
CA ASN A 117 -21.14 -8.71 2.47
C ASN A 117 -21.01 -7.28 3.02
N PHE A 118 -20.00 -6.54 2.56
CA PHE A 118 -19.84 -5.13 2.89
C PHE A 118 -21.05 -4.33 2.42
N GLN A 119 -21.45 -4.45 1.16
CA GLN A 119 -22.60 -3.74 0.60
C GLN A 119 -23.88 -4.01 1.39
N ARG A 120 -24.16 -5.27 1.76
CA ARG A 120 -25.31 -5.64 2.60
C ARG A 120 -25.29 -4.92 3.95
N ASN A 121 -24.13 -4.88 4.61
CA ASN A 121 -23.99 -4.29 5.93
C ASN A 121 -24.10 -2.76 5.93
N TYR A 122 -23.82 -2.11 4.79
CA TYR A 122 -23.92 -0.66 4.60
C TYR A 122 -25.18 -0.22 3.85
N GLY A 123 -26.15 -1.12 3.62
CA GLY A 123 -27.41 -0.80 2.97
C GLY A 123 -27.28 -0.44 1.48
N LEU A 124 -26.22 -0.88 0.82
CA LEU A 124 -25.98 -0.71 -0.61
C LEU A 124 -26.57 -1.90 -1.40
N VAL A 125 -26.71 -1.72 -2.72
CA VAL A 125 -27.08 -2.82 -3.62
C VAL A 125 -25.97 -3.87 -3.61
N PRO A 126 -26.25 -5.14 -3.25
CA PRO A 126 -25.22 -6.18 -3.09
C PRO A 126 -24.88 -6.85 -4.43
N ASP A 127 -24.49 -6.06 -5.42
CA ASP A 127 -24.16 -6.49 -6.78
C ASP A 127 -22.71 -6.98 -6.93
N GLY A 128 -21.87 -6.77 -5.92
CA GLY A 128 -20.45 -7.13 -5.93
C GLY A 128 -19.57 -6.18 -6.75
N ALA A 129 -20.12 -5.11 -7.32
CA ALA A 129 -19.38 -4.09 -8.04
C ALA A 129 -19.06 -2.90 -7.14
N VAL A 130 -17.79 -2.49 -7.11
CA VAL A 130 -17.35 -1.34 -6.31
C VAL A 130 -17.56 -0.05 -7.11
N THR A 131 -18.80 0.42 -7.14
CA THR A 131 -19.22 1.70 -7.73
C THR A 131 -18.75 2.90 -6.89
N PRO A 132 -18.86 4.15 -7.39
CA PRO A 132 -18.49 5.35 -6.61
C PRO A 132 -19.18 5.45 -5.24
N GLU A 133 -20.42 4.97 -5.11
CA GLU A 133 -21.14 4.91 -3.83
C GLU A 133 -20.49 3.90 -2.87
N THR A 134 -20.12 2.72 -3.39
CA THR A 134 -19.40 1.70 -2.62
C THR A 134 -18.01 2.18 -2.20
N TRP A 135 -17.30 2.90 -3.07
CA TRP A 135 -16.03 3.56 -2.74
C TRP A 135 -16.18 4.53 -1.59
N ASN A 136 -17.20 5.39 -1.64
CA ASN A 136 -17.47 6.35 -0.57
C ASN A 136 -17.69 5.64 0.76
N ALA A 137 -18.52 4.58 0.76
CA ALA A 137 -18.71 3.75 1.95
C ALA A 137 -17.39 3.14 2.43
N LEU A 138 -16.57 2.56 1.54
CA LEU A 138 -15.28 1.95 1.90
C LEU A 138 -14.28 2.94 2.49
N TYR A 139 -14.34 4.23 2.18
CA TYR A 139 -13.48 5.23 2.83
C TYR A 139 -14.03 5.66 4.19
N HIS A 140 -15.35 5.83 4.32
CA HIS A 140 -15.99 6.36 5.53
C HIS A 140 -16.39 5.30 6.56
N ALA A 141 -16.33 4.02 6.20
CA ALA A 141 -16.71 2.88 7.03
C ALA A 141 -15.85 2.65 8.29
N GLY A 142 -15.08 3.65 8.76
CA GLY A 142 -14.35 3.64 10.03
C GLY A 142 -14.40 4.96 10.81
N THR A 143 -15.06 5.99 10.27
CA THR A 143 -15.06 7.35 10.86
C THR A 143 -16.41 7.78 11.43
N TYR A 144 -17.46 6.95 11.33
CA TYR A 144 -18.81 7.28 11.80
C TYR A 144 -19.50 6.12 12.54
N ALA A 145 -18.75 5.32 13.30
CA ALA A 145 -19.35 4.53 14.37
C ALA A 145 -19.45 5.44 15.61
N ALA A 146 -20.56 6.17 15.72
CA ALA A 146 -20.98 6.91 16.90
C ALA A 146 -22.32 6.35 17.37
#